data_AF-A0A662SGJ7-F1
#
_entry.id   AF-A0A662SGJ7-F1
#
_cell.length_a   1.000
_cell.length_b   1.000
_cell.length_c   1.000
_cell.angle_alpha   90.00
_cell.angle_beta   90.00
_cell.angle_gamma   90.00
#
_symmetry.space_group_name_H-M   'P 1'
#
loop_
_entity.id
_entity.type
_entity.pdbx_description
1 polymer ?
#
loop_
_entity_poly.entity_id
_entity_poly.type
_entity_poly.pdbx_seq_one_letter_code
_entity_poly.pdbx_strand_id
1 'polypeptide(L)'
;MRKSRNGMGNILIGTSGWSYKEWVGPFYSEAGDQLGQYFDVFMTVEVNSTFYSFPSAWLPRLWAKRSPDGFRFALKMPRDITHKKMLADPRILIEKFLKLVSPLKKAERLGPLLFQLPPKLQCNISLLSKFLETLPEGYEYAVEFRHPSWFEHKEVIDLLRDHDVAFTIVDAPGLPGKVEVTSDFSYFRWHGRGSRPWYNYHYRTEELREFAAKVVSVKSKCKRVYGYFNNHFKGFAPKNALELIELLDIGLTPKQIEVKARIDEWFSKLKGPALLREPEIPERDEVMSMNIKDLISILTDNSRLKRALSIPDKSVRITHRNEIIEAMVRDYRIVIDLKRKVILHDCADWGKVSAAKRFCKHVAKLIFTLPDGVEIMRSIILDFDKWNFRALMGGSGGS
;
A
#
# COMPACT_ATOMS: atom_id res chain seq x y z
N MET A 1 -30.37 -13.91 22.53
CA MET A 1 -30.01 -12.47 22.63
C MET A 1 -29.10 -12.10 21.46
N ARG A 2 -29.65 -11.48 20.41
CA ARG A 2 -28.86 -10.91 19.29
C ARG A 2 -28.22 -9.61 19.76
N LYS A 3 -26.90 -9.57 19.97
CA LYS A 3 -26.18 -8.30 20.12
C LYS A 3 -26.46 -7.45 18.88
N SER A 4 -26.83 -6.18 19.09
CA SER A 4 -27.27 -5.28 18.03
C SER A 4 -26.15 -5.05 17.01
N ARG A 5 -26.42 -5.37 15.74
CA ARG A 5 -25.54 -5.07 14.59
C ARG A 5 -25.47 -3.57 14.24
N ASN A 6 -26.00 -2.69 15.08
CA ASN A 6 -26.17 -1.26 14.78
C ASN A 6 -24.91 -0.39 14.99
N GLY A 7 -23.81 -0.93 15.52
CA GLY A 7 -22.58 -0.15 15.74
C GLY A 7 -21.68 0.01 14.49
N MET A 8 -21.83 -0.87 13.50
CA MET A 8 -20.90 -0.97 12.36
C MET A 8 -21.48 -0.47 11.03
N GLY A 9 -22.77 -0.12 10.99
CA GLY A 9 -23.42 0.49 9.83
C GLY A 9 -22.99 1.95 9.66
N ASN A 10 -21.74 2.18 9.26
CA ASN A 10 -21.15 3.44 8.76
C ASN A 10 -19.63 3.30 8.54
N ILE A 11 -19.12 2.09 8.31
CA ILE A 11 -17.74 1.86 7.88
C ILE A 11 -17.78 1.56 6.38
N LEU A 12 -17.18 2.43 5.57
CA LEU A 12 -17.13 2.32 4.13
C LEU A 12 -15.69 2.07 3.70
N ILE A 13 -15.38 0.79 3.45
CA ILE A 13 -14.09 0.36 2.92
C ILE A 13 -14.22 0.17 1.41
N GLY A 14 -13.26 0.72 0.67
CA GLY A 14 -13.15 0.54 -0.76
C GLY A 14 -11.71 0.71 -1.22
N THR A 15 -11.56 1.13 -2.47
CA THR A 15 -10.25 1.29 -3.11
C THR A 15 -10.08 2.67 -3.71
N SER A 16 -8.82 3.04 -3.94
CA SER A 16 -8.43 4.23 -4.68
C SER A 16 -8.49 3.96 -6.18
N GLY A 17 -9.64 4.28 -6.79
CA GLY A 17 -9.96 3.99 -8.18
C GLY A 17 -10.51 2.58 -8.40
N TRP A 18 -11.10 2.36 -9.57
CA TRP A 18 -11.70 1.07 -9.95
C TRP A 18 -11.15 0.54 -11.29
N SER A 19 -10.77 1.42 -12.21
CA SER A 19 -10.42 1.00 -13.57
C SER A 19 -8.96 0.57 -13.70
N TYR A 20 -8.68 -0.69 -13.40
CA TYR A 20 -7.35 -1.31 -13.52
C TYR A 20 -7.41 -2.58 -14.36
N LYS A 21 -6.55 -2.70 -15.39
CA LYS A 21 -6.50 -3.89 -16.26
C LYS A 21 -6.09 -5.15 -15.50
N GLU A 22 -5.19 -4.99 -14.53
CA GLU A 22 -4.70 -6.07 -13.66
C GLU A 22 -5.76 -6.63 -12.70
N TRP A 23 -6.93 -5.99 -12.61
CA TRP A 23 -8.06 -6.49 -11.83
C TRP A 23 -8.96 -7.42 -12.65
N VAL A 24 -8.81 -7.46 -13.98
CA VAL A 24 -9.56 -8.37 -14.87
C VAL A 24 -9.01 -9.79 -14.74
N GLY A 25 -9.88 -10.72 -14.34
CA GLY A 25 -9.51 -12.07 -13.90
C GLY A 25 -9.76 -12.24 -12.40
N PRO A 26 -8.92 -11.66 -11.51
CA PRO A 26 -9.09 -11.82 -10.07
C PRO A 26 -10.36 -11.11 -9.55
N PHE A 27 -10.50 -9.81 -9.80
CA PHE A 27 -11.58 -9.00 -9.22
C PHE A 27 -12.74 -8.76 -10.19
N TYR A 28 -12.48 -8.51 -11.47
CA TYR A 28 -13.49 -8.41 -12.52
C TYR A 28 -13.59 -9.72 -13.29
N SER A 29 -14.81 -10.19 -13.57
CA SER A 29 -15.02 -11.38 -14.40
C SER A 29 -14.58 -11.14 -15.85
N GLU A 30 -14.73 -9.90 -16.33
CA GLU A 30 -14.36 -9.49 -17.68
C GLU A 30 -13.93 -8.02 -17.71
N ALA A 31 -13.37 -7.57 -18.83
CA ALA A 31 -12.92 -6.19 -19.00
C ALA A 31 -14.07 -5.17 -19.17
N GLY A 32 -15.26 -5.64 -19.53
CA GLY A 32 -16.46 -4.81 -19.73
C GLY A 32 -16.97 -4.20 -18.42
N ASP A 33 -17.57 -3.00 -18.50
CA ASP A 33 -18.21 -2.27 -17.41
C ASP A 33 -17.62 -2.44 -15.99
N GLN A 34 -16.31 -2.16 -15.84
CA GLN A 34 -15.60 -2.28 -14.56
C GLN A 34 -16.25 -1.47 -13.42
N LEU A 35 -16.94 -0.35 -13.73
CA LEU A 35 -17.62 0.46 -12.73
C LEU A 35 -18.89 -0.22 -12.22
N GLY A 36 -19.69 -0.83 -13.10
CA GLY A 36 -20.86 -1.62 -12.70
C GLY A 36 -20.45 -2.80 -11.83
N GLN A 37 -19.46 -3.58 -12.26
CA GLN A 37 -18.92 -4.69 -11.45
C GLN A 37 -18.35 -4.22 -10.10
N TYR A 38 -17.80 -3.01 -10.02
CA TYR A 38 -17.30 -2.44 -8.76
C TYR A 38 -18.45 -2.10 -7.80
N PHE A 39 -19.56 -1.58 -8.31
CA PHE A 39 -20.75 -1.25 -7.51
C PHE A 39 -21.37 -2.47 -6.84
N ASP A 40 -21.25 -3.65 -7.44
CA ASP A 40 -21.76 -4.89 -6.86
C ASP A 40 -20.97 -5.34 -5.62
N VAL A 41 -19.76 -4.79 -5.41
CA VAL A 41 -18.84 -5.25 -4.35
C VAL A 41 -18.62 -4.19 -3.27
N PHE A 42 -18.47 -2.92 -3.63
CA PHE A 42 -18.15 -1.86 -2.67
C PHE A 42 -19.20 -0.74 -2.70
N MET A 43 -19.44 -0.14 -1.53
CA MET A 43 -20.33 1.02 -1.37
C MET A 43 -19.57 2.36 -1.39
N THR A 44 -18.27 2.34 -1.68
CA THR A 44 -17.48 3.55 -1.81
C THR A 44 -16.27 3.38 -2.73
N VAL A 45 -15.81 4.49 -3.29
CA VAL A 45 -14.56 4.58 -4.03
C VAL A 45 -13.92 5.95 -3.85
N GLU A 46 -12.59 6.00 -3.79
CA GLU A 46 -11.84 7.24 -3.88
C GLU A 46 -11.47 7.51 -5.35
N VAL A 47 -11.94 8.62 -5.89
CA VAL A 47 -11.70 9.06 -7.25
C VAL A 47 -10.43 9.91 -7.29
N ASN A 48 -9.39 9.38 -7.94
CA ASN A 48 -8.11 10.07 -8.10
C ASN A 48 -7.97 10.79 -9.45
N SER A 49 -8.80 10.50 -10.45
CA SER A 49 -8.71 11.17 -11.76
C SER A 49 -8.93 12.68 -11.67
N THR A 50 -9.76 13.13 -10.72
CA THR A 50 -10.04 14.55 -10.43
C THR A 50 -8.83 15.33 -9.94
N PHE A 51 -7.80 14.64 -9.44
CA PHE A 51 -6.52 15.25 -9.08
C PHE A 51 -5.78 15.80 -10.32
N TYR A 52 -5.82 15.07 -11.44
CA TYR A 52 -5.06 15.43 -12.63
C TYR A 52 -5.77 16.49 -13.48
N SER A 53 -7.11 16.47 -13.47
CA SER A 53 -7.94 17.42 -14.20
C SER A 53 -9.29 17.57 -13.53
N PHE A 54 -9.89 18.75 -13.61
CA PHE A 54 -11.28 18.92 -13.22
C PHE A 54 -12.17 17.94 -14.02
N PRO A 55 -13.17 17.31 -13.38
CA PRO A 55 -14.06 16.42 -14.09
C PRO A 55 -14.87 17.22 -15.12
N SER A 56 -15.16 16.61 -16.26
CA SER A 56 -16.14 17.15 -17.19
C SER A 56 -17.51 17.21 -16.50
N ALA A 57 -18.34 18.21 -16.83
CA ALA A 57 -19.61 18.43 -16.16
C ALA A 57 -20.61 17.25 -16.27
N TRP A 58 -20.42 16.36 -17.25
CA TRP A 58 -21.26 15.19 -17.46
C TRP A 58 -20.87 14.00 -16.57
N LEU A 59 -19.59 13.87 -16.17
CA LEU A 59 -19.09 12.72 -15.42
C LEU A 59 -19.76 12.58 -14.03
N PRO A 60 -19.82 13.63 -13.18
CA PRO A 60 -20.52 13.55 -11.89
C PRO A 60 -22.00 13.21 -12.04
N ARG A 61 -22.66 13.65 -13.14
CA ARG A 61 -24.06 13.29 -13.43
C ARG A 61 -24.19 11.82 -13.79
N LEU A 62 -23.27 11.30 -14.61
CA LEU A 62 -23.25 9.88 -14.94
C LEU A 62 -23.03 9.03 -13.68
N TRP A 63 -22.05 9.39 -12.85
CA TRP A 63 -21.79 8.68 -11.60
C TRP A 63 -23.00 8.71 -10.66
N ALA A 64 -23.62 9.88 -10.46
CA ALA A 64 -24.84 10.00 -9.66
C ALA A 64 -25.97 9.10 -10.17
N LYS A 65 -26.16 9.02 -11.50
CA LYS A 65 -27.21 8.21 -12.13
C LYS A 65 -26.92 6.71 -12.05
N ARG A 66 -25.66 6.30 -12.20
CA ARG A 66 -25.28 4.87 -12.28
C ARG A 66 -25.04 4.23 -10.92
N SER A 67 -24.64 5.00 -9.90
CA SER A 67 -24.28 4.45 -8.59
C SER A 67 -25.52 4.01 -7.78
N PRO A 68 -25.46 2.87 -7.08
CA PRO A 68 -26.54 2.42 -6.19
C PRO A 68 -26.87 3.41 -5.08
N ASP A 69 -28.04 3.24 -4.46
CA ASP A 69 -28.43 3.98 -3.25
C ASP A 69 -27.45 3.80 -2.11
N GLY A 70 -27.04 4.93 -1.52
CA GLY A 70 -26.07 4.97 -0.42
C GLY A 70 -24.60 4.91 -0.84
N PHE A 71 -24.28 4.71 -2.13
CA PHE A 71 -22.88 4.70 -2.59
C PHE A 71 -22.21 6.06 -2.38
N ARG A 72 -20.94 6.09 -1.94
CA ARG A 72 -20.19 7.34 -1.68
C ARG A 72 -18.93 7.45 -2.52
N PHE A 73 -18.80 8.53 -3.27
CA PHE A 73 -17.57 8.91 -3.96
C PHE A 73 -16.77 9.88 -3.09
N ALA A 74 -15.61 9.44 -2.59
CA ALA A 74 -14.60 10.37 -2.09
C ALA A 74 -13.84 10.93 -3.28
N LEU A 75 -13.61 12.24 -3.33
CA LEU A 75 -12.97 12.89 -4.48
C LEU A 75 -11.66 13.54 -4.06
N LYS A 76 -10.58 13.22 -4.78
CA LYS A 76 -9.32 13.92 -4.58
C LYS A 76 -9.37 15.29 -5.23
N MET A 77 -9.02 16.32 -4.46
CA MET A 77 -9.04 17.71 -4.93
C MET A 77 -7.96 17.93 -6.01
N PRO A 78 -8.22 18.80 -7.01
CA PRO A 78 -7.28 19.08 -8.10
C PRO A 78 -5.86 19.43 -7.62
N ARG A 79 -4.86 18.90 -8.34
CA ARG A 79 -3.41 19.17 -8.16
C ARG A 79 -3.09 20.66 -8.06
N ASP A 80 -3.83 21.48 -8.79
CA ASP A 80 -3.59 22.92 -8.84
C ASP A 80 -3.77 23.57 -7.47
N ILE A 81 -4.67 23.04 -6.64
CA ILE A 81 -4.91 23.52 -5.28
C ILE A 81 -3.80 23.05 -4.32
N THR A 82 -3.50 21.75 -4.31
CA THR A 82 -2.62 21.14 -3.30
C THR A 82 -1.13 21.18 -3.63
N HIS A 83 -0.75 21.09 -4.91
CA HIS A 83 0.64 20.92 -5.34
C HIS A 83 1.23 22.11 -6.10
N LYS A 84 0.40 22.86 -6.86
CA LYS A 84 0.86 24.07 -7.56
C LYS A 84 0.72 25.30 -6.66
N LYS A 85 -0.49 25.59 -6.20
CA LYS A 85 -0.76 26.70 -5.28
C LYS A 85 -0.33 26.42 -3.84
N MET A 86 -0.14 25.15 -3.48
CA MET A 86 0.22 24.73 -2.12
C MET A 86 -0.67 25.39 -1.05
N LEU A 87 -1.99 25.33 -1.27
CA LEU A 87 -3.02 25.94 -0.42
C LEU A 87 -3.12 27.47 -0.44
N ALA A 88 -2.27 28.18 -1.20
CA ALA A 88 -2.38 29.63 -1.32
C ALA A 88 -3.61 30.05 -2.14
N ASP A 89 -4.54 30.77 -1.50
CA ASP A 89 -5.77 31.32 -2.08
C ASP A 89 -6.51 30.36 -3.05
N PRO A 90 -7.09 29.26 -2.53
CA PRO A 90 -7.68 28.22 -3.36
C PRO A 90 -9.19 28.40 -3.57
N ARG A 91 -9.83 29.40 -2.93
CA ARG A 91 -11.29 29.54 -2.82
C ARG A 91 -12.00 29.40 -4.17
N ILE A 92 -11.58 30.18 -5.18
CA ILE A 92 -12.18 30.17 -6.53
C ILE A 92 -12.11 28.76 -7.17
N LEU A 93 -10.99 28.05 -6.99
CA LEU A 93 -10.81 26.71 -7.56
C LEU A 93 -11.64 25.66 -6.80
N ILE A 94 -11.75 25.80 -5.48
CA ILE A 94 -12.61 24.95 -4.66
C ILE A 94 -14.06 25.14 -5.07
N GLU A 95 -14.58 26.36 -5.11
CA GLU A 95 -15.96 26.66 -5.51
C GLU A 95 -16.27 26.15 -6.93
N LYS A 96 -15.36 26.35 -7.88
CA LYS A 96 -15.48 25.80 -9.24
C LYS A 96 -15.59 24.27 -9.21
N PHE A 97 -14.78 23.59 -8.40
CA PHE A 97 -14.81 22.14 -8.26
C PHE A 97 -16.14 21.67 -7.64
N LEU A 98 -16.55 22.30 -6.54
CA LEU A 98 -17.80 22.01 -5.83
C LEU A 98 -19.03 22.18 -6.74
N LYS A 99 -19.05 23.21 -7.59
CA LYS A 99 -20.10 23.41 -8.59
C LYS A 99 -20.18 22.24 -9.58
N LEU A 100 -19.05 21.75 -10.05
CA LEU A 100 -19.00 20.62 -11.00
C LEU A 100 -19.47 19.31 -10.37
N VAL A 101 -19.11 19.05 -9.11
CA VAL A 101 -19.47 17.82 -8.40
C VAL A 101 -20.81 17.91 -7.66
N SER A 102 -21.49 19.07 -7.72
CA SER A 102 -22.81 19.27 -7.12
C SER A 102 -23.88 18.24 -7.50
N PRO A 103 -23.88 17.60 -8.69
CA PRO A 103 -24.82 16.50 -8.98
C PRO A 103 -24.67 15.32 -8.00
N LEU A 104 -23.44 14.99 -7.58
CA LEU A 104 -23.22 13.93 -6.59
C LEU A 104 -23.76 14.34 -5.23
N LYS A 105 -23.59 15.61 -4.82
CA LYS A 105 -24.13 16.11 -3.55
C LYS A 105 -25.65 16.04 -3.54
N LYS A 106 -26.31 16.49 -4.63
CA LYS A 106 -27.77 16.43 -4.79
C LYS A 106 -28.33 15.01 -4.77
N ALA A 107 -27.59 14.04 -5.28
CA ALA A 107 -27.97 12.62 -5.25
C ALA A 107 -27.54 11.90 -3.95
N GLU A 108 -26.99 12.62 -2.97
CA GLU A 108 -26.44 12.05 -1.74
C GLU A 108 -25.37 10.98 -1.99
N ARG A 109 -24.59 11.16 -3.05
CA ARG A 109 -23.47 10.28 -3.46
C ARG A 109 -22.10 10.91 -3.23
N LEU A 110 -22.04 12.20 -2.90
CA LEU A 110 -20.78 12.84 -2.54
C LEU A 110 -20.37 12.38 -1.13
N GLY A 111 -19.12 11.91 -1.04
CA GLY A 111 -18.42 11.68 0.23
C GLY A 111 -17.29 12.69 0.41
N PRO A 112 -16.23 12.34 1.16
CA PRO A 112 -15.20 13.28 1.53
C PRO A 112 -14.38 13.83 0.35
N LEU A 113 -13.94 15.07 0.51
CA LEU A 113 -13.06 15.78 -0.41
C LEU A 113 -11.63 15.78 0.15
N LEU A 114 -10.74 15.04 -0.51
CA LEU A 114 -9.38 14.81 -0.03
C LEU A 114 -8.40 15.87 -0.57
N PHE A 115 -7.79 16.61 0.34
CA PHE A 115 -6.62 17.45 0.11
C PHE A 115 -5.33 16.72 0.52
N GLN A 116 -4.78 15.92 -0.39
CA GLN A 116 -3.45 15.33 -0.17
C GLN A 116 -2.35 16.34 -0.52
N LEU A 117 -1.57 16.75 0.48
CA LEU A 117 -0.47 17.69 0.32
C LEU A 117 0.79 17.00 -0.24
N PRO A 118 1.67 17.72 -0.96
CA PRO A 118 2.91 17.14 -1.47
C PRO A 118 3.96 16.95 -0.35
N PRO A 119 4.87 15.99 -0.48
CA PRO A 119 5.92 15.75 0.51
C PRO A 119 6.90 16.92 0.67
N LYS A 120 6.99 17.85 -0.30
CA LYS A 120 7.85 19.04 -0.21
C LYS A 120 7.25 20.18 0.62
N LEU A 121 5.96 20.12 0.95
CA LEU A 121 5.31 21.18 1.73
C LEU A 121 5.51 20.90 3.21
N GLN A 122 6.40 21.66 3.83
CA GLN A 122 6.66 21.61 5.27
C GLN A 122 5.52 22.25 6.07
N CYS A 123 5.50 21.99 7.38
CA CYS A 123 4.47 22.50 8.28
C CYS A 123 4.47 24.03 8.26
N ASN A 124 3.29 24.60 8.04
CA ASN A 124 3.04 26.03 8.19
C ASN A 124 1.63 26.20 8.76
N ILE A 125 1.55 26.47 10.07
CA ILE A 125 0.30 26.58 10.82
C ILE A 125 -0.56 27.74 10.32
N SER A 126 0.05 28.91 10.04
CA SER A 126 -0.69 30.08 9.54
C SER A 126 -1.29 29.83 8.16
N LEU A 127 -0.55 29.15 7.27
CA LEU A 127 -1.06 28.76 5.96
C LEU A 127 -2.23 27.77 6.09
N LEU A 128 -2.11 26.78 6.98
CA LEU A 128 -3.18 25.81 7.21
C LEU A 128 -4.44 26.48 7.76
N SER A 129 -4.32 27.31 8.79
CA SER A 129 -5.45 28.05 9.37
C SER A 129 -6.18 28.89 8.31
N LYS A 130 -5.45 29.72 7.56
CA LYS A 130 -6.04 30.53 6.47
C LYS A 130 -6.73 29.67 5.41
N PHE A 131 -6.14 28.52 5.08
CA PHE A 131 -6.74 27.58 4.14
C PHE A 131 -8.07 27.02 4.66
N LEU A 132 -8.10 26.56 5.92
CA LEU A 132 -9.30 25.99 6.54
C LEU A 132 -10.44 27.01 6.62
N GLU A 133 -10.14 28.27 6.92
CA GLU A 133 -11.10 29.40 6.89
C GLU A 133 -11.70 29.66 5.49
N THR A 134 -11.06 29.16 4.42
CA THR A 134 -11.57 29.34 3.05
C THR A 134 -12.53 28.24 2.60
N LEU A 135 -12.69 27.16 3.38
CA LEU A 135 -13.48 26.00 3.00
C LEU A 135 -14.99 26.29 3.09
N PRO A 136 -15.77 26.09 2.01
CA PRO A 136 -17.21 26.22 2.06
C PRO A 136 -17.88 25.19 2.97
N GLU A 137 -18.91 25.58 3.70
CA GLU A 137 -19.61 24.69 4.64
C GLU A 137 -20.45 23.60 3.94
N GLY A 138 -20.82 22.57 4.73
CA GLY A 138 -21.71 21.49 4.29
C GLY A 138 -21.04 20.44 3.40
N TYR A 139 -19.72 20.29 3.52
CA TYR A 139 -18.94 19.27 2.84
C TYR A 139 -18.01 18.56 3.84
N GLU A 140 -17.81 17.27 3.65
CA GLU A 140 -16.84 16.48 4.40
C GLU A 140 -15.44 16.73 3.78
N TYR A 141 -14.50 17.30 4.54
CA TYR A 141 -13.13 17.56 4.06
C TYR A 141 -12.12 16.70 4.80
N ALA A 142 -11.11 16.19 4.09
CA ALA A 142 -10.00 15.47 4.68
C ALA A 142 -8.66 16.04 4.20
N VAL A 143 -7.67 16.18 5.09
CA VAL A 143 -6.32 16.61 4.74
C VAL A 143 -5.33 15.48 5.00
N GLU A 144 -4.48 15.19 4.02
CA GLU A 144 -3.41 14.20 4.15
C GLU A 144 -2.04 14.87 4.03
N PHE A 145 -1.30 14.82 5.14
CA PHE A 145 0.05 15.35 5.21
C PHE A 145 1.07 14.31 4.76
N ARG A 146 2.09 14.77 4.03
CA ARG A 146 3.17 13.91 3.49
C ARG A 146 4.57 14.28 3.95
N HIS A 147 4.74 15.42 4.61
CA HIS A 147 6.02 15.82 5.21
C HIS A 147 6.00 15.54 6.72
N PRO A 148 7.04 14.93 7.32
CA PRO A 148 7.07 14.57 8.74
C PRO A 148 6.82 15.74 9.72
N SER A 149 7.25 16.95 9.38
CA SER A 149 7.05 18.13 10.24
C SER A 149 5.59 18.39 10.61
N TRP A 150 4.61 17.97 9.79
CA TRP A 150 3.18 18.18 10.11
C TRP A 150 2.71 17.35 11.31
N PHE A 151 3.43 16.29 11.67
CA PHE A 151 3.02 15.35 12.70
C PHE A 151 3.53 15.73 14.10
N GLU A 152 4.48 16.68 14.17
CA GLU A 152 5.20 17.13 15.37
C GLU A 152 4.43 18.23 16.15
N HIS A 153 3.43 18.86 15.53
CA HIS A 153 2.69 19.98 16.11
C HIS A 153 1.27 19.58 16.49
N LYS A 154 0.89 19.80 17.76
CA LYS A 154 -0.47 19.52 18.23
C LYS A 154 -1.49 20.50 17.64
N GLU A 155 -1.06 21.72 17.36
CA GLU A 155 -1.84 22.81 16.76
C GLU A 155 -2.45 22.41 15.40
N VAL A 156 -1.78 21.53 14.65
CA VAL A 156 -2.34 20.97 13.40
C VAL A 156 -3.62 20.18 13.68
N ILE A 157 -3.61 19.35 14.73
CA ILE A 157 -4.74 18.51 15.10
C ILE A 157 -5.88 19.36 15.65
N ASP A 158 -5.55 20.38 16.45
CA ASP A 158 -6.55 21.28 17.03
C ASP A 158 -7.22 22.13 15.94
N LEU A 159 -6.45 22.72 15.01
CA LEU A 159 -7.02 23.45 13.86
C LEU A 159 -7.94 22.58 13.01
N LEU A 160 -7.57 21.33 12.74
CA LEU A 160 -8.44 20.44 11.99
C LEU A 160 -9.73 20.13 12.74
N ARG A 161 -9.67 19.99 14.07
CA ARG A 161 -10.84 19.74 14.93
C ARG A 161 -11.77 20.95 14.98
N ASP A 162 -11.23 22.15 15.12
CA ASP A 162 -12.01 23.39 15.20
C ASP A 162 -12.78 23.68 13.90
N HIS A 163 -12.29 23.17 12.76
CA HIS A 163 -12.91 23.32 11.45
C HIS A 163 -13.69 22.07 10.97
N ASP A 164 -13.86 21.04 11.81
CA ASP A 164 -14.48 19.75 11.43
C ASP A 164 -13.88 19.13 10.14
N VAL A 165 -12.55 19.18 10.02
CA VAL A 165 -11.81 18.60 8.90
C VAL A 165 -11.09 17.34 9.36
N ALA A 166 -11.29 16.24 8.65
CA ALA A 166 -10.69 14.96 9.00
C ALA A 166 -9.17 14.93 8.74
N PHE A 167 -8.41 14.58 9.77
CA PHE A 167 -7.03 14.14 9.64
C PHE A 167 -7.00 12.79 8.90
N THR A 168 -6.28 12.72 7.79
CA THR A 168 -6.14 11.46 7.05
C THR A 168 -5.17 10.53 7.76
N ILE A 169 -5.70 9.41 8.26
CA ILE A 169 -4.92 8.34 8.88
C ILE A 169 -4.28 7.51 7.76
N VAL A 170 -2.96 7.61 7.64
CA VAL A 170 -2.22 7.08 6.49
C VAL A 170 -1.20 6.03 6.89
N ASP A 171 -1.22 4.88 6.20
CA ASP A 171 -0.13 3.91 6.21
C ASP A 171 0.67 4.06 4.91
N ALA A 172 1.93 4.50 5.02
CA ALA A 172 2.88 4.65 3.93
C ALA A 172 4.32 4.66 4.46
N PRO A 173 5.32 4.32 3.64
CA PRO A 173 6.72 4.40 4.04
C PRO A 173 7.11 5.83 4.41
N GLY A 174 7.83 5.98 5.53
CA GLY A 174 8.37 7.27 5.99
C GLY A 174 7.37 8.19 6.70
N LEU A 175 6.15 7.73 6.97
CA LEU A 175 5.16 8.45 7.78
C LEU A 175 4.93 7.73 9.12
N PRO A 176 4.60 8.46 10.21
CA PRO A 176 4.55 7.88 11.55
C PRO A 176 3.31 7.03 11.84
N GLY A 177 2.37 6.88 10.89
CA GLY A 177 1.14 6.10 11.09
C GLY A 177 0.22 6.68 12.18
N LYS A 178 0.24 8.00 12.39
CA LYS A 178 -0.52 8.71 13.43
C LYS A 178 -2.04 8.50 13.26
N VAL A 179 -2.74 8.26 14.36
CA VAL A 179 -4.20 8.03 14.41
C VAL A 179 -4.84 9.15 15.23
N GLU A 180 -5.57 10.03 14.56
CA GLU A 180 -6.28 11.16 15.19
C GLU A 180 -7.69 11.26 14.61
N VAL A 181 -8.65 11.63 15.46
CA VAL A 181 -10.04 11.88 15.06
C VAL A 181 -10.32 13.36 15.29
N THR A 182 -10.51 14.09 14.19
CA THR A 182 -10.66 15.56 14.17
C THR A 182 -11.95 16.02 13.49
N SER A 183 -12.85 15.09 13.18
CA SER A 183 -14.12 15.40 12.53
C SER A 183 -15.17 14.36 12.92
N ASP A 184 -16.43 14.65 12.64
CA ASP A 184 -17.55 13.71 12.72
C ASP A 184 -17.39 12.46 11.83
N PHE A 185 -16.39 12.44 10.94
CA PHE A 185 -15.94 11.24 10.23
C PHE A 185 -14.42 11.04 10.31
N SER A 186 -13.96 9.85 9.95
CA SER A 186 -12.53 9.56 9.81
C SER A 186 -12.20 9.02 8.43
N TYR A 187 -10.98 9.27 7.97
CA TYR A 187 -10.53 8.96 6.62
C TYR A 187 -9.20 8.19 6.66
N PHE A 188 -9.22 6.92 6.27
CA PHE A 188 -8.05 6.04 6.20
C PHE A 188 -7.56 5.90 4.76
N ARG A 189 -6.23 5.87 4.59
CA ARG A 189 -5.59 5.48 3.33
C ARG A 189 -4.44 4.50 3.57
N TRP A 190 -4.51 3.36 2.90
CA TRP A 190 -3.50 2.31 2.97
C TRP A 190 -2.72 2.27 1.66
N HIS A 191 -1.50 2.82 1.64
CA HIS A 191 -0.66 2.91 0.44
C HIS A 191 0.23 1.69 0.24
N GLY A 192 0.37 0.83 1.25
CA GLY A 192 1.36 -0.23 1.29
C GLY A 192 2.69 0.21 1.88
N ARG A 193 3.58 -0.76 2.11
CA ARG A 193 4.93 -0.56 2.67
C ARG A 193 6.03 -0.97 1.70
N GLY A 194 5.74 -1.01 0.40
CA GLY A 194 6.71 -1.40 -0.63
C GLY A 194 7.84 -0.38 -0.80
N SER A 195 8.91 -0.78 -1.49
CA SER A 195 10.06 0.09 -1.75
C SER A 195 9.92 0.89 -3.06
N ARG A 196 9.83 0.23 -4.22
CA ARG A 196 9.54 0.84 -5.53
C ARG A 196 8.90 -0.16 -6.53
N PRO A 197 7.71 0.12 -7.09
CA PRO A 197 6.76 1.17 -6.67
C PRO A 197 6.21 0.83 -5.28
N TRP A 198 6.13 1.80 -4.37
CA TRP A 198 5.73 1.52 -2.97
C TRP A 198 4.30 0.97 -2.84
N TYR A 199 3.44 1.22 -3.84
CA TYR A 199 2.05 0.74 -3.90
C TYR A 199 1.96 -0.75 -4.28
N ASN A 200 3.05 -1.36 -4.74
CA ASN A 200 3.10 -2.80 -4.98
C ASN A 200 3.34 -3.52 -3.65
N TYR A 201 2.29 -3.62 -2.87
CA TYR A 201 2.31 -4.23 -1.55
C TYR A 201 1.03 -5.02 -1.32
N HIS A 202 1.15 -6.21 -0.77
CA HIS A 202 0.02 -7.03 -0.36
C HIS A 202 0.05 -7.11 1.16
N TYR A 203 -0.89 -6.43 1.81
CA TYR A 203 -0.96 -6.45 3.27
C TYR A 203 -1.20 -7.87 3.76
N ARG A 204 -0.47 -8.26 4.80
CA ARG A 204 -0.68 -9.53 5.49
C ARG A 204 -1.91 -9.45 6.38
N THR A 205 -2.51 -10.59 6.68
CA THR A 205 -3.66 -10.67 7.59
C THR A 205 -3.33 -10.07 8.95
N GLU A 206 -2.11 -10.25 9.46
CA GLU A 206 -1.63 -9.70 10.72
C GLU A 206 -1.63 -8.17 10.70
N GLU A 207 -1.14 -7.57 9.61
CA GLU A 207 -1.17 -6.12 9.42
C GLU A 207 -2.61 -5.61 9.32
N LEU A 208 -3.48 -6.34 8.62
CA LEU A 208 -4.90 -6.00 8.51
C LEU A 208 -5.63 -6.11 9.86
N ARG A 209 -5.25 -7.05 10.75
CA ARG A 209 -5.81 -7.13 12.11
C ARG A 209 -5.46 -5.89 12.94
N GLU A 210 -4.23 -5.38 12.81
CA GLU A 210 -3.85 -4.10 13.45
C GLU A 210 -4.71 -2.93 12.93
N PHE A 211 -4.97 -2.88 11.62
CA PHE A 211 -5.85 -1.86 11.05
C PHE A 211 -7.31 -2.03 11.42
N ALA A 212 -7.81 -3.26 11.53
CA ALA A 212 -9.16 -3.54 12.00
C ALA A 212 -9.34 -2.99 13.43
N ALA A 213 -8.38 -3.23 14.32
CA ALA A 213 -8.40 -2.68 15.68
C ALA A 213 -8.39 -1.13 15.68
N LYS A 214 -7.58 -0.50 14.83
CA LYS A 214 -7.55 0.97 14.68
C LYS A 214 -8.89 1.50 14.17
N VAL A 215 -9.48 0.88 13.16
CA VAL A 215 -10.77 1.27 12.59
C VAL A 215 -11.88 1.15 13.64
N VAL A 216 -11.93 0.07 14.41
CA VAL A 216 -12.88 -0.10 15.51
C VAL A 216 -12.69 0.98 16.58
N SER A 217 -11.44 1.24 16.98
CA SER A 217 -11.12 2.29 17.96
C SER A 217 -11.49 3.70 17.50
N VAL A 218 -11.44 3.96 16.20
CA VAL A 218 -11.79 5.25 15.61
C VAL A 218 -13.31 5.37 15.42
N LYS A 219 -13.97 4.29 15.01
CA LYS A 219 -15.42 4.27 14.78
C LYS A 219 -16.25 4.61 16.02
N SER A 220 -15.73 4.36 17.23
CA SER A 220 -16.40 4.76 18.48
C SER A 220 -16.36 6.27 18.74
N LYS A 221 -15.51 7.02 18.02
CA LYS A 221 -15.28 8.46 18.19
C LYS A 221 -15.88 9.31 17.08
N CYS A 222 -16.44 8.69 16.03
CA CYS A 222 -17.00 9.41 14.88
C CYS A 222 -18.24 8.69 14.32
N LYS A 223 -19.06 9.43 13.56
CA LYS A 223 -20.29 8.90 12.95
C LYS A 223 -19.96 7.91 11.83
N ARG A 224 -18.94 8.20 11.01
CA ARG A 224 -18.57 7.41 9.83
C ARG A 224 -17.07 7.22 9.67
N VAL A 225 -16.67 6.08 9.10
CA VAL A 225 -15.29 5.80 8.71
C VAL A 225 -15.25 5.53 7.21
N TYR A 226 -14.39 6.24 6.50
CA TYR A 226 -14.02 5.95 5.12
C TYR A 226 -12.62 5.35 5.10
N GLY A 227 -12.40 4.30 4.31
CA GLY A 227 -11.08 3.68 4.18
C GLY A 227 -10.80 3.24 2.75
N TYR A 228 -9.64 3.62 2.22
CA TYR A 228 -9.29 3.34 0.83
C TYR A 228 -7.93 2.67 0.71
N PHE A 229 -7.93 1.48 0.12
CA PHE A 229 -6.71 0.79 -0.29
C PHE A 229 -6.20 1.35 -1.62
N ASN A 230 -4.95 1.81 -1.63
CA ASN A 230 -4.28 2.40 -2.80
C ASN A 230 -3.11 1.53 -3.31
N ASN A 231 -2.91 0.36 -2.73
CA ASN A 231 -1.97 -0.67 -3.18
C ASN A 231 -2.53 -1.46 -4.38
N HIS A 232 -2.85 -0.77 -5.47
CA HIS A 232 -3.70 -1.29 -6.55
C HIS A 232 -3.10 -2.46 -7.37
N PHE A 233 -1.80 -2.72 -7.28
CA PHE A 233 -1.11 -3.73 -8.09
C PHE A 233 -1.73 -5.12 -7.95
N LYS A 234 -1.86 -5.85 -9.08
CA LYS A 234 -2.32 -7.26 -9.17
C LYS A 234 -3.66 -7.59 -8.51
N GLY A 235 -4.47 -6.59 -8.17
CA GLY A 235 -5.71 -6.81 -7.41
C GLY A 235 -5.51 -6.91 -5.89
N PHE A 236 -4.37 -6.47 -5.35
CA PHE A 236 -4.14 -6.45 -3.90
C PHE A 236 -5.11 -5.51 -3.16
N ALA A 237 -5.37 -4.32 -3.69
CA ALA A 237 -6.29 -3.37 -3.06
C ALA A 237 -7.71 -3.95 -2.83
N PRO A 238 -8.43 -4.49 -3.84
CA PRO A 238 -9.75 -5.09 -3.60
C PRO A 238 -9.68 -6.33 -2.71
N LYS A 239 -8.60 -7.13 -2.79
CA LYS A 239 -8.39 -8.26 -1.87
C LYS A 239 -8.29 -7.82 -0.42
N ASN A 240 -7.37 -6.91 -0.13
CA ASN A 240 -7.13 -6.44 1.23
C ASN A 240 -8.33 -5.65 1.79
N ALA A 241 -9.09 -4.96 0.94
CA ALA A 241 -10.35 -4.33 1.32
C ALA A 241 -11.37 -5.37 1.81
N LEU A 242 -11.56 -6.47 1.07
CA LEU A 242 -12.48 -7.55 1.46
C LEU A 242 -12.02 -8.29 2.72
N GLU A 243 -10.71 -8.54 2.87
CA GLU A 243 -10.14 -9.12 4.09
C GLU A 243 -10.33 -8.22 5.30
N LEU A 244 -10.16 -6.90 5.15
CA LEU A 244 -10.40 -5.96 6.25
C LEU A 244 -11.88 -5.93 6.63
N ILE A 245 -12.79 -5.91 5.65
CA ILE A 245 -14.25 -5.99 5.90
C ILE A 245 -14.59 -7.26 6.69
N GLU A 246 -14.02 -8.40 6.31
CA GLU A 246 -14.19 -9.67 7.04
C GLU A 246 -13.67 -9.58 8.48
N LEU A 247 -12.46 -9.04 8.68
CA LEU A 247 -11.85 -8.87 10.01
C LEU A 247 -12.59 -7.87 10.91
N LEU A 248 -13.34 -6.93 10.34
CA LEU A 248 -14.17 -5.98 11.08
C LEU A 248 -15.50 -6.59 11.56
N ASP A 249 -15.79 -7.86 11.23
CA ASP A 249 -17.04 -8.57 11.55
C ASP A 249 -18.31 -7.83 11.07
N ILE A 250 -18.18 -6.96 10.05
CA ILE A 250 -19.32 -6.23 9.47
C ILE A 250 -20.18 -7.11 8.54
N GLY A 251 -19.70 -8.32 8.26
CA GLY A 251 -20.33 -9.29 7.36
C GLY A 251 -20.05 -8.98 5.90
N LEU A 252 -19.60 -9.98 5.15
CA LEU A 252 -19.50 -9.89 3.69
C LEU A 252 -20.87 -10.15 3.04
N THR A 253 -21.20 -9.40 2.00
CA THR A 253 -22.35 -9.71 1.13
C THR A 253 -22.08 -11.00 0.33
N PRO A 254 -23.12 -11.70 -0.17
CA PRO A 254 -22.92 -12.87 -1.03
C PRO A 254 -21.99 -12.59 -2.22
N LYS A 255 -22.10 -11.39 -2.81
CA LYS A 255 -21.24 -10.98 -3.91
C LYS A 255 -19.80 -10.75 -3.48
N GLN A 256 -19.58 -10.14 -2.31
CA GLN A 256 -18.25 -9.98 -1.74
C GLN A 256 -17.58 -11.33 -1.44
N ILE A 257 -18.32 -12.31 -0.94
CA ILE A 257 -17.83 -13.68 -0.71
C ILE A 257 -17.42 -14.34 -2.04
N GLU A 258 -18.28 -14.29 -3.06
CA GLU A 258 -18.00 -14.81 -4.41
C GLU A 258 -16.72 -14.20 -4.99
N VAL A 259 -16.61 -12.87 -4.96
CA VAL A 259 -15.46 -12.15 -5.52
C VAL A 259 -14.19 -12.42 -4.71
N LYS A 260 -14.27 -12.47 -3.38
CA LYS A 260 -13.12 -12.82 -2.52
C LYS A 260 -12.62 -14.23 -2.84
N ALA A 261 -13.52 -15.21 -2.99
CA ALA A 261 -13.15 -16.57 -3.33
C ALA A 261 -12.46 -16.65 -4.71
N ARG A 262 -12.96 -15.94 -5.72
CA ARG A 262 -12.32 -15.84 -7.04
C ARG A 262 -10.92 -15.22 -6.96
N ILE A 263 -10.77 -14.14 -6.19
CA ILE A 263 -9.48 -13.52 -5.93
C ILE A 263 -8.52 -14.53 -5.29
N ASP A 264 -8.96 -15.23 -4.24
CA ASP A 264 -8.14 -16.20 -3.50
C ASP A 264 -7.71 -17.38 -4.41
N GLU A 265 -8.62 -17.88 -5.24
CA GLU A 265 -8.33 -18.89 -6.25
C GLU A 265 -7.35 -18.39 -7.33
N TRP A 266 -7.51 -17.16 -7.79
CA TRP A 266 -6.57 -16.55 -8.74
C TRP A 266 -5.16 -16.50 -8.16
N PHE A 267 -5.03 -16.01 -6.91
CA PHE A 267 -3.75 -15.92 -6.23
C PHE A 267 -3.14 -17.29 -5.91
N SER A 268 -3.94 -18.32 -5.64
CA SER A 268 -3.42 -19.69 -5.43
C SER A 268 -2.91 -20.34 -6.73
N LYS A 269 -3.48 -19.96 -7.89
CA LYS A 269 -3.05 -20.42 -9.22
C LYS A 269 -1.80 -19.71 -9.74
N LEU A 270 -1.43 -18.55 -9.20
CA LEU A 270 -0.22 -17.84 -9.60
C LEU A 270 1.04 -18.65 -9.22
N LYS A 271 1.59 -19.39 -10.19
CA LYS A 271 2.90 -20.03 -10.08
C LYS A 271 4.00 -19.01 -10.41
N GLY A 272 4.70 -18.48 -9.39
CA GLY A 272 5.88 -17.62 -9.56
C GLY A 272 5.83 -16.30 -8.78
N PRO A 273 6.87 -15.45 -8.87
CA PRO A 273 7.25 -14.38 -7.92
C PRO A 273 6.28 -13.18 -7.84
N ALA A 274 5.06 -13.31 -8.37
CA ALA A 274 4.03 -12.29 -8.30
C ALA A 274 3.48 -12.10 -6.87
N LEU A 275 3.72 -13.07 -5.99
CA LEU A 275 3.40 -13.10 -4.57
C LEU A 275 4.64 -13.52 -3.77
N LEU A 276 5.72 -12.75 -3.79
CA LEU A 276 6.74 -13.01 -2.78
C LEU A 276 6.21 -12.45 -1.46
N ARG A 277 5.39 -13.28 -0.78
CA ARG A 277 5.28 -13.21 0.67
C ARG A 277 6.70 -13.28 1.21
N GLU A 278 7.01 -12.43 2.17
CA GLU A 278 8.20 -12.62 2.97
C GLU A 278 8.24 -14.09 3.42
N PRO A 279 9.41 -14.73 3.39
CA PRO A 279 9.58 -16.07 3.92
C PRO A 279 9.04 -16.13 5.34
N GLU A 280 8.28 -17.18 5.62
CA GLU A 280 7.98 -17.54 7.01
C GLU A 280 9.30 -17.95 7.66
N ILE A 281 9.70 -17.21 8.69
CA ILE A 281 10.97 -17.40 9.37
C ILE A 281 10.73 -18.45 10.47
N PRO A 282 11.39 -19.62 10.40
CA PRO A 282 11.23 -20.65 11.42
C PRO A 282 11.77 -20.20 12.78
N GLU A 283 11.36 -20.89 13.84
CA GLU A 283 11.87 -20.61 15.18
C GLU A 283 13.37 -20.88 15.29
N ARG A 284 14.03 -20.22 16.25
CA ARG A 284 15.49 -20.25 16.39
C ARG A 284 16.04 -21.67 16.46
N ASP A 285 15.43 -22.55 17.25
CA ASP A 285 15.92 -23.90 17.45
C ASP A 285 15.84 -24.74 16.17
N GLU A 286 14.78 -24.54 15.38
CA GLU A 286 14.63 -25.15 14.06
C GLU A 286 15.74 -24.69 13.12
N VAL A 287 15.95 -23.37 13.01
CA VAL A 287 17.02 -22.77 12.18
C VAL A 287 18.41 -23.26 12.58
N MET A 288 18.67 -23.44 13.89
CA MET A 288 19.96 -23.92 14.37
C MET A 288 20.20 -25.38 14.00
N SER A 289 19.15 -26.20 13.85
CA SER A 289 19.24 -27.61 13.47
C SER A 289 19.35 -27.85 11.95
N MET A 290 18.96 -26.88 11.13
CA MET A 290 18.91 -27.01 9.67
C MET A 290 20.30 -27.05 9.00
N ASN A 291 20.40 -27.81 7.91
CA ASN A 291 21.56 -27.78 7.02
C ASN A 291 21.47 -26.60 6.03
N ILE A 292 22.55 -26.33 5.29
CA ILE A 292 22.63 -25.20 4.36
C ILE A 292 21.55 -25.21 3.26
N LYS A 293 21.14 -26.39 2.78
CA LYS A 293 20.13 -26.51 1.74
C LYS A 293 18.76 -26.13 2.28
N ASP A 294 18.43 -26.59 3.47
CA ASP A 294 17.17 -26.27 4.15
C ASP A 294 17.11 -24.78 4.49
N LEU A 295 18.20 -24.22 5.03
CA LEU A 295 18.32 -22.78 5.29
C LEU A 295 18.09 -21.95 4.02
N ILE A 296 18.75 -22.28 2.91
CA ILE A 296 18.57 -21.54 1.65
C ILE A 296 17.12 -21.67 1.14
N SER A 297 16.49 -22.83 1.31
CA SER A 297 15.11 -23.08 0.88
C SER A 297 14.07 -22.17 1.56
N ILE A 298 14.37 -21.65 2.76
CA ILE A 298 13.54 -20.62 3.41
C ILE A 298 13.47 -19.38 2.50
N LEU A 299 14.58 -18.96 1.90
CA LEU A 299 14.68 -17.72 1.13
C LEU A 299 14.49 -17.89 -0.38
N THR A 300 14.28 -19.10 -0.91
CA THR A 300 14.12 -19.33 -2.36
C THR A 300 13.13 -20.45 -2.69
N ASP A 301 12.56 -20.43 -3.89
CA ASP A 301 11.75 -21.56 -4.37
C ASP A 301 12.60 -22.72 -4.92
N ASN A 302 11.96 -23.90 -5.04
CA ASN A 302 12.58 -25.12 -5.57
C ASN A 302 13.15 -24.98 -6.99
N SER A 303 12.56 -24.15 -7.85
CA SER A 303 13.04 -23.93 -9.22
C SER A 303 14.35 -23.12 -9.23
N ARG A 304 14.42 -22.06 -8.43
CA ARG A 304 15.64 -21.27 -8.21
C ARG A 304 16.72 -22.09 -7.51
N LEU A 305 16.36 -22.91 -6.53
CA LEU A 305 17.29 -23.78 -5.82
C LEU A 305 17.93 -24.81 -6.77
N LYS A 306 17.14 -25.51 -7.59
CA LYS A 306 17.66 -26.43 -8.61
C LYS A 306 18.58 -25.71 -9.60
N ARG A 307 18.21 -24.51 -10.04
CA ARG A 307 19.03 -23.68 -10.93
C ARG A 307 20.30 -23.13 -10.26
N ALA A 308 20.31 -22.97 -8.94
CA ALA A 308 21.50 -22.59 -8.19
C ALA A 308 22.50 -23.75 -8.16
N LEU A 309 22.02 -24.94 -7.80
CA LEU A 309 22.82 -26.17 -7.75
C LEU A 309 23.37 -26.58 -9.12
N SER A 310 22.71 -26.21 -10.22
CA SER A 310 23.21 -26.46 -11.58
C SER A 310 24.25 -25.44 -12.08
N ILE A 311 24.52 -24.36 -11.34
CA ILE A 311 25.65 -23.47 -11.65
C ILE A 311 26.93 -24.18 -11.23
N PRO A 312 27.92 -24.36 -12.12
CA PRO A 312 29.21 -24.97 -11.74
C PRO A 312 29.95 -24.13 -10.69
N ASP A 313 30.64 -24.76 -9.72
CA ASP A 313 31.43 -24.01 -8.72
C ASP A 313 32.52 -23.16 -9.36
N LYS A 314 33.13 -23.61 -10.47
CA LYS A 314 34.10 -22.82 -11.25
C LYS A 314 33.55 -21.50 -11.82
N SER A 315 32.22 -21.32 -11.83
CA SER A 315 31.58 -20.07 -12.24
C SER A 315 31.43 -19.08 -11.10
N VAL A 316 31.85 -19.42 -9.88
CA VAL A 316 31.91 -18.53 -8.72
C VAL A 316 33.34 -18.07 -8.53
N ARG A 317 33.56 -16.75 -8.53
CA ARG A 317 34.87 -16.15 -8.24
C ARG A 317 34.71 -15.17 -7.09
N ILE A 318 35.31 -15.46 -5.94
CA ILE A 318 35.29 -14.58 -4.77
C ILE A 318 36.51 -13.66 -4.89
N THR A 319 36.29 -12.35 -4.99
CA THR A 319 37.34 -11.34 -5.19
C THR A 319 37.79 -10.69 -3.88
N HIS A 320 36.90 -10.59 -2.90
CA HIS A 320 37.20 -10.08 -1.57
C HIS A 320 36.37 -10.82 -0.53
N ARG A 321 36.96 -11.14 0.63
CA ARG A 321 36.27 -11.87 1.71
C ARG A 321 36.83 -11.48 3.07
N ASN A 322 36.15 -10.55 3.73
CA ASN A 322 36.29 -10.18 5.14
C ASN A 322 34.88 -9.81 5.69
N GLU A 323 34.71 -8.66 6.34
CA GLU A 323 33.39 -8.12 6.71
C GLU A 323 32.51 -7.84 5.49
N ILE A 324 33.12 -7.67 4.32
CA ILE A 324 32.48 -7.56 3.01
C ILE A 324 32.93 -8.74 2.16
N ILE A 325 31.98 -9.41 1.53
CA ILE A 325 32.21 -10.48 0.55
C ILE A 325 31.84 -9.95 -0.82
N GLU A 326 32.80 -9.86 -1.72
CA GLU A 326 32.56 -9.54 -3.12
C GLU A 326 32.83 -10.77 -3.98
N ALA A 327 31.89 -11.09 -4.86
CA ALA A 327 32.00 -12.22 -5.76
C ALA A 327 31.33 -11.99 -7.11
N MET A 328 31.81 -12.71 -8.11
CA MET A 328 31.17 -12.87 -9.40
C MET A 328 30.58 -14.27 -9.49
N VAL A 329 29.31 -14.37 -9.86
CA VAL A 329 28.66 -15.65 -10.19
C VAL A 329 28.21 -15.58 -11.64
N ARG A 330 28.94 -16.27 -12.52
CA ARG A 330 28.93 -16.02 -13.97
C ARG A 330 29.31 -14.55 -14.22
N ASP A 331 28.46 -13.81 -14.92
CA ASP A 331 28.70 -12.41 -15.32
C ASP A 331 28.07 -11.40 -14.36
N TYR A 332 27.56 -11.84 -13.21
CA TYR A 332 26.83 -11.00 -12.27
C TYR A 332 27.61 -10.79 -10.97
N ARG A 333 27.65 -9.54 -10.50
CA ARG A 333 28.35 -9.16 -9.27
C ARG A 333 27.42 -9.28 -8.06
N ILE A 334 27.94 -9.82 -6.97
CA ILE A 334 27.28 -9.93 -5.67
C ILE A 334 28.19 -9.31 -4.61
N VAL A 335 27.61 -8.49 -3.73
CA VAL A 335 28.28 -7.94 -2.56
C VAL A 335 27.45 -8.28 -1.32
N ILE A 336 28.05 -8.93 -0.33
CA ILE A 336 27.44 -9.21 0.98
C ILE A 336 28.24 -8.44 2.03
N ASP A 337 27.64 -7.40 2.59
CA ASP A 337 28.19 -6.64 3.72
C ASP A 337 27.60 -7.21 5.01
N LEU A 338 28.39 -8.02 5.71
CA LEU A 338 27.97 -8.73 6.92
C LEU A 338 27.72 -7.77 8.09
N LYS A 339 28.46 -6.66 8.13
CA LYS A 339 28.38 -5.66 9.21
C LYS A 339 27.16 -4.76 9.06
N ARG A 340 26.91 -4.28 7.85
CA ARG A 340 25.73 -3.46 7.53
C ARG A 340 24.49 -4.31 7.25
N LYS A 341 24.63 -5.64 7.17
CA LYS A 341 23.57 -6.60 6.86
C LYS A 341 22.91 -6.27 5.52
N VAL A 342 23.71 -6.12 4.48
CA VAL A 342 23.24 -5.75 3.13
C VAL A 342 23.69 -6.79 2.11
N ILE A 343 22.78 -7.19 1.22
CA ILE A 343 23.13 -7.94 0.00
C ILE A 343 22.81 -7.07 -1.21
N LEU A 344 23.82 -6.84 -2.05
CA LEU A 344 23.71 -6.16 -3.32
C LEU A 344 23.96 -7.12 -4.46
N HIS A 345 23.15 -7.04 -5.51
CA HIS A 345 23.33 -7.86 -6.70
C HIS A 345 22.66 -7.22 -7.93
N ASP A 346 23.18 -7.48 -9.12
CA ASP A 346 22.82 -6.84 -10.39
C ASP A 346 21.99 -7.73 -11.34
N CYS A 347 21.69 -8.98 -11.00
CA CYS A 347 20.94 -9.83 -11.94
C CYS A 347 19.45 -9.47 -12.04
N ALA A 348 18.86 -9.67 -13.23
CA ALA A 348 17.46 -9.37 -13.50
C ALA A 348 16.47 -10.15 -12.60
N ASP A 349 16.82 -11.37 -12.18
CA ASP A 349 15.98 -12.14 -11.24
C ASP A 349 16.03 -11.53 -9.84
N TRP A 350 17.18 -11.02 -9.39
CA TRP A 350 17.33 -10.33 -8.12
C TRP A 350 16.50 -9.05 -8.04
N GLY A 351 16.46 -8.28 -9.14
CA GLY A 351 15.58 -7.11 -9.24
C GLY A 351 14.09 -7.44 -9.02
N LYS A 352 13.67 -8.69 -9.28
CA LYS A 352 12.30 -9.15 -9.06
C LYS A 352 12.06 -9.66 -7.63
N VAL A 353 13.08 -10.17 -6.95
CA VAL A 353 12.91 -10.92 -5.69
C VAL A 353 13.45 -10.25 -4.43
N SER A 354 14.37 -9.30 -4.59
CA SER A 354 15.04 -8.60 -3.49
C SER A 354 14.07 -7.81 -2.60
N ALA A 355 13.02 -7.23 -3.16
CA ALA A 355 12.02 -6.48 -2.40
C ALA A 355 11.29 -7.31 -1.32
N ALA A 356 11.20 -8.63 -1.53
CA ALA A 356 10.63 -9.57 -0.57
C ALA A 356 11.71 -10.37 0.18
N LYS A 357 12.96 -9.90 0.13
CA LYS A 357 14.14 -10.52 0.75
C LYS A 357 14.31 -12.00 0.40
N ARG A 358 14.07 -12.33 -0.87
CA ARG A 358 14.25 -13.69 -1.42
C ARG A 358 15.52 -13.77 -2.26
N PHE A 359 16.09 -14.96 -2.36
CA PHE A 359 17.28 -15.21 -3.15
C PHE A 359 16.95 -15.53 -4.60
N CYS A 360 17.78 -15.01 -5.50
CA CYS A 360 17.89 -15.55 -6.85
C CYS A 360 18.84 -16.77 -6.85
N LYS A 361 18.91 -17.47 -7.98
CA LYS A 361 19.82 -18.62 -8.14
C LYS A 361 21.31 -18.28 -7.93
N HIS A 362 21.74 -17.06 -8.23
CA HIS A 362 23.16 -16.68 -8.13
C HIS A 362 23.58 -16.44 -6.68
N VAL A 363 22.75 -15.74 -5.89
CA VAL A 363 23.00 -15.53 -4.46
C VAL A 363 22.94 -16.86 -3.72
N ALA A 364 21.93 -17.70 -4.00
CA ALA A 364 21.89 -19.05 -3.45
C ALA A 364 23.15 -19.86 -3.78
N LYS A 365 23.63 -19.81 -5.04
CA LYS A 365 24.88 -20.47 -5.44
C LYS A 365 26.09 -19.95 -4.68
N LEU A 366 26.24 -18.63 -4.56
CA LEU A 366 27.35 -18.04 -3.81
C LEU A 366 27.39 -18.55 -2.37
N ILE A 367 26.23 -18.54 -1.69
CA ILE A 367 26.11 -19.02 -0.31
C ILE A 367 26.48 -20.51 -0.21
N PHE A 368 26.05 -21.36 -1.15
CA PHE A 368 26.47 -22.78 -1.18
C PHE A 368 27.98 -22.97 -1.31
N THR A 369 28.67 -22.07 -2.00
CA THR A 369 30.12 -22.15 -2.24
C THR A 369 30.93 -21.53 -1.10
N LEU A 370 30.31 -20.72 -0.23
CA LEU A 370 30.99 -20.10 0.90
C LEU A 370 31.18 -21.12 2.05
N PRO A 371 32.39 -21.21 2.64
CA PRO A 371 32.66 -22.16 3.73
C PRO A 371 31.88 -21.83 5.01
N ASP A 372 31.52 -20.55 5.19
CA ASP A 372 30.67 -20.01 6.27
C ASP A 372 29.22 -19.75 5.82
N GLY A 373 28.78 -20.41 4.73
CA GLY A 373 27.45 -20.21 4.18
C GLY A 373 26.33 -20.52 5.18
N VAL A 374 26.54 -21.47 6.09
CA VAL A 374 25.59 -21.81 7.17
C VAL A 374 25.45 -20.66 8.17
N GLU A 375 26.57 -20.12 8.64
CA GLU A 375 26.61 -19.01 9.60
C GLU A 375 26.01 -17.74 9.00
N ILE A 376 26.34 -17.45 7.74
CA ILE A 376 25.77 -16.32 7.01
C ILE A 376 24.24 -16.49 6.88
N MET A 377 23.76 -17.68 6.50
CA MET A 377 22.33 -17.93 6.40
C MET A 377 21.61 -17.82 7.75
N ARG A 378 22.17 -18.37 8.82
CA ARG A 378 21.63 -18.21 10.17
C ARG A 378 21.57 -16.74 10.58
N SER A 379 22.61 -15.95 10.29
CA SER A 379 22.59 -14.50 10.52
C SER A 379 21.50 -13.81 9.71
N ILE A 380 21.31 -14.19 8.44
CA ILE A 380 20.27 -13.61 7.58
C ILE A 380 18.87 -13.97 8.11
N ILE A 381 18.64 -15.21 8.52
CA ILE A 381 17.32 -15.71 8.94
C ILE A 381 16.97 -15.21 10.34
N LEU A 382 17.89 -15.31 11.30
CA LEU A 382 17.63 -14.92 12.70
C LEU A 382 17.57 -13.39 12.89
N ASP A 383 18.23 -12.61 12.02
CA ASP A 383 18.15 -11.15 11.99
C ASP A 383 17.43 -10.63 10.74
N PHE A 384 16.47 -11.40 10.19
CA PHE A 384 15.83 -11.14 8.90
C PHE A 384 15.36 -9.69 8.68
N ASP A 385 14.76 -9.08 9.69
CA ASP A 385 14.28 -7.69 9.62
C ASP A 385 15.40 -6.67 9.45
N LYS A 386 16.59 -6.95 10.01
CA LYS A 386 17.76 -6.07 9.96
C LYS A 386 18.49 -6.19 8.61
N TRP A 387 18.31 -7.29 7.89
CA TRP A 387 18.94 -7.51 6.59
C TRP A 387 18.23 -6.78 5.45
N ASN A 388 19.01 -6.17 4.57
CA ASN A 388 18.54 -5.33 3.46
C ASN A 388 19.01 -5.89 2.10
N PHE A 389 18.08 -6.14 1.20
CA PHE A 389 18.37 -6.71 -0.12
C PHE A 389 18.13 -5.64 -1.18
N ARG A 390 19.16 -5.25 -1.93
CA ARG A 390 19.08 -4.13 -2.88
C ARG A 390 19.74 -4.46 -4.21
N ALA A 391 19.31 -3.80 -5.28
CA ALA A 391 20.01 -3.88 -6.54
C ALA A 391 21.38 -3.18 -6.42
N LEU A 392 22.41 -3.78 -7.00
CA LEU A 392 23.69 -3.11 -7.21
C LEU A 392 23.48 -2.09 -8.34
N MET A 393 23.52 -0.79 -8.03
CA MET A 393 23.41 0.25 -9.06
C MET A 393 24.68 0.21 -9.92
N GLY A 394 24.52 0.09 -11.23
CA GLY A 394 25.63 0.18 -12.16
C GLY A 394 26.32 1.53 -12.01
N GLY A 395 27.58 1.52 -11.60
CA GLY A 395 28.50 2.59 -11.97
C GLY A 395 28.54 2.63 -13.49
N SER A 396 28.38 3.82 -14.05
CA SER A 396 28.70 4.15 -15.43
C SER A 396 29.97 3.42 -15.86
N GLY A 397 29.82 2.41 -16.71
CA GLY A 397 30.91 1.91 -17.54
C GLY A 397 31.17 2.95 -18.60
N GLY A 398 32.26 3.69 -18.45
CA GLY A 398 32.82 4.50 -19.51
C GLY A 398 33.42 3.59 -20.57
N SER A 399 32.88 3.72 -21.78
CA SER A 399 33.60 3.88 -23.06
C SER A 399 32.57 4.19 -24.12
#